data_AF-D8LQR6-F1
#
_entry.id   AF-D8LQR6-F1
#
_cell.length_a   1.000
_cell.length_b   1.000
_cell.length_c   1.000
_cell.angle_alpha   90.00
_cell.angle_beta   90.00
_cell.angle_gamma   90.00
#
_symmetry.space_group_name_H-M   'P 1'
#
loop_
_entity.id
_entity.type
_entity.pdbx_description
1 polymer ?
#
loop_
_entity_poly.entity_id
_entity_poly.type
_entity_poly.pdbx_seq_one_letter_code
_entity_poly.pdbx_strand_id
1 'polypeptide(L)'
;MVVMIPVAAVVCLAVGVPYLSLGYQHYAAFGGVNVAAQLVLLFLCINVVICLWELCLCYKHALIRSTHAKRVKDGQTKSVTIVVFRWMRFSEILSPSFWANIWIDYARFDDAYVQPVSAGFNIDVGNGHTTLLPSLFLLASMVRPLADPKITGMVGLLAHYQMLYLSLLYFYAFFNTAIDC
;
A
#
# COMPACT_ATOMS: atom_id res chain seq x y z
N MET A 1 7.20 -30.80 -0.56
CA MET A 1 6.82 -30.14 0.71
C MET A 1 6.41 -28.72 0.40
N VAL A 2 5.17 -28.32 0.70
CA VAL A 2 4.70 -26.95 0.44
C VAL A 2 5.13 -26.08 1.62
N VAL A 3 6.00 -25.10 1.38
CA VAL A 3 6.43 -24.15 2.41
C VAL A 3 5.33 -23.12 2.60
N MET A 4 4.77 -23.07 3.81
CA MET A 4 3.77 -22.09 4.22
C MET A 4 4.44 -21.00 5.06
N ILE A 5 4.04 -19.76 4.85
CA ILE A 5 4.53 -18.60 5.59
C ILE A 5 3.36 -17.70 6.02
N PRO A 6 3.39 -17.10 7.21
CA PRO A 6 2.40 -16.10 7.60
C PRO A 6 2.51 -14.86 6.71
N VAL A 7 1.38 -14.34 6.23
CA VAL A 7 1.37 -13.13 5.39
C VAL A 7 1.96 -11.94 6.17
N ALA A 8 1.61 -11.78 7.44
CA ALA A 8 2.20 -10.77 8.31
C ALA A 8 3.73 -10.83 8.34
N ALA A 9 4.33 -12.03 8.36
CA ALA A 9 5.78 -12.17 8.32
C ALA A 9 6.36 -11.68 6.97
N VAL A 10 5.70 -11.99 5.86
CA VAL A 10 6.10 -11.50 4.52
C VAL A 10 6.04 -9.97 4.47
N VAL A 11 4.97 -9.36 4.98
CA VAL A 11 4.82 -7.89 5.01
C VAL A 11 5.86 -7.25 5.92
N CYS A 12 6.08 -7.79 7.11
CA CYS A 12 7.11 -7.32 8.04
C CYS A 12 8.51 -7.43 7.43
N LEU A 13 8.81 -8.47 6.65
CA LEU A 13 10.08 -8.60 5.95
C LEU A 13 10.18 -7.62 4.77
N ALA A 14 9.12 -7.47 3.98
CA ALA A 14 9.06 -6.56 2.84
C ALA A 14 9.25 -5.10 3.23
N VAL A 15 8.82 -4.69 4.42
CA VAL A 15 9.04 -3.34 4.97
C VAL A 15 10.32 -3.28 5.79
N GLY A 16 10.50 -4.22 6.71
CA GLY A 16 11.55 -4.19 7.73
C GLY A 16 12.96 -4.37 7.19
N VAL A 17 13.16 -5.28 6.22
CA VAL A 17 14.49 -5.49 5.63
C VAL A 17 14.97 -4.23 4.87
N PRO A 18 14.17 -3.63 3.96
CA PRO A 18 14.55 -2.38 3.32
C PRO A 18 14.73 -1.24 4.33
N TYR A 19 13.82 -1.08 5.29
CA TYR A 19 13.90 -0.03 6.31
C TYR A 19 15.20 -0.11 7.11
N LEU A 20 15.53 -1.28 7.65
CA LEU A 20 16.75 -1.46 8.46
C LEU A 20 18.01 -1.28 7.62
N SER A 21 18.03 -1.81 6.40
CA SER A 21 19.16 -1.68 5.48
C SER A 21 19.41 -0.22 5.08
N LEU A 22 18.36 0.50 4.65
CA LEU A 22 18.46 1.91 4.26
C LEU A 22 18.72 2.81 5.47
N GLY A 23 18.13 2.50 6.63
CA GLY A 23 18.37 3.21 7.88
C GLY A 23 19.84 3.11 8.32
N TYR A 24 20.45 1.94 8.20
CA TYR A 24 21.87 1.73 8.44
C TYR A 24 22.76 2.47 7.42
N GLN A 25 22.41 2.41 6.13
CA GLN A 25 23.15 3.14 5.09
C GLN A 25 23.09 4.66 5.31
N HIS A 26 21.93 5.20 5.69
CA HIS A 26 21.77 6.61 6.04
C HIS A 26 22.63 6.97 7.25
N TYR A 27 22.61 6.15 8.31
CA TYR A 27 23.47 6.34 9.48
C TYR A 27 24.95 6.38 9.09
N ALA A 28 25.41 5.43 8.28
CA ALA A 28 26.79 5.34 7.83
C ALA A 28 27.21 6.54 6.96
N ALA A 29 26.30 7.06 6.13
CA ALA A 29 26.58 8.19 5.24
C ALA A 29 26.63 9.55 5.96
N PHE A 30 25.81 9.74 7.00
CA PHE A 30 25.61 11.05 7.63
C PHE A 30 26.04 11.13 9.10
N GLY A 31 26.56 10.04 9.67
CA GLY A 31 27.26 10.04 10.97
C GLY A 31 26.36 10.18 12.20
N GLY A 32 25.07 9.83 12.10
CA GLY A 32 24.14 9.92 13.24
C GLY A 32 22.75 9.37 12.95
N VAL A 33 21.98 9.13 14.01
CA VAL A 33 20.57 8.72 13.90
C VAL A 33 19.70 9.97 13.81
N ASN A 34 19.27 10.30 12.59
CA ASN A 34 18.25 11.32 12.38
C ASN A 34 16.86 10.67 12.46
N VAL A 35 16.14 10.93 13.56
CA VAL A 35 14.81 10.35 13.82
C VAL A 35 13.81 10.68 12.72
N ALA A 36 13.81 11.92 12.22
CA ALA A 36 12.91 12.32 11.13
C ALA A 36 13.22 11.56 9.84
N ALA A 37 14.50 11.38 9.52
CA ALA A 37 14.93 10.58 8.37
C ALA A 37 14.48 9.11 8.49
N GLN A 38 14.60 8.52 9.68
CA GLN A 38 14.15 7.14 9.92
C GLN A 38 12.63 6.99 9.76
N LEU A 39 11.85 7.95 10.26
CA LEU A 39 10.40 7.95 10.09
C LEU A 39 9.99 8.08 8.62
N VAL A 40 10.67 8.95 7.86
CA VAL A 40 10.45 9.08 6.40
C VAL A 40 10.81 7.79 5.67
N LEU A 41 11.96 7.16 6.00
CA LEU A 41 12.36 5.87 5.41
C LEU A 41 11.32 4.79 5.69
N LEU A 42 10.85 4.67 6.94
CA LEU A 42 9.82 3.70 7.32
C LEU A 42 8.52 3.95 6.55
N PHE A 43 8.04 5.20 6.54
CA PHE A 43 6.84 5.58 5.83
C PHE A 43 6.93 5.24 4.34
N LEU A 44 8.03 5.57 3.68
CA LEU A 44 8.23 5.28 2.26
C LEU A 44 8.32 3.77 1.98
N CYS A 45 8.94 2.98 2.85
CA CYS A 45 8.97 1.51 2.71
C CYS A 45 7.55 0.92 2.78
N ILE A 46 6.73 1.42 3.71
CA ILE A 46 5.32 1.04 3.82
C ILE A 46 4.56 1.49 2.56
N ASN A 47 4.75 2.73 2.11
CA ASN A 47 4.06 3.28 0.95
C ASN A 47 4.36 2.49 -0.32
N VAL A 48 5.59 2.01 -0.52
CA VAL A 48 5.92 1.14 -1.67
C VAL A 48 5.10 -0.15 -1.64
N VAL A 49 4.95 -0.79 -0.49
CA VAL A 49 4.11 -2.01 -0.37
C VAL A 49 2.64 -1.70 -0.65
N ILE A 50 2.13 -0.59 -0.11
CA ILE A 50 0.76 -0.14 -0.35
C ILE A 50 0.54 0.14 -1.84
N CYS A 51 1.44 0.87 -2.50
CA CYS A 51 1.37 1.15 -3.93
C CYS A 51 1.31 -0.14 -4.76
N LEU A 52 2.11 -1.15 -4.42
CA LEU A 52 2.06 -2.44 -5.11
C LEU A 52 0.71 -3.15 -4.91
N TRP A 53 0.09 -3.02 -3.74
CA TRP A 53 -1.26 -3.52 -3.50
C TRP A 53 -2.30 -2.73 -4.30
N GLU A 54 -2.21 -1.40 -4.37
CA GLU A 54 -3.09 -0.55 -5.17
C GLU A 54 -2.96 -0.83 -6.68
N LEU A 55 -1.77 -1.18 -7.16
CA LEU A 55 -1.61 -1.70 -8.53
C LEU A 55 -2.35 -3.04 -8.69
N CYS A 56 -2.33 -3.91 -7.68
CA CYS A 56 -3.15 -5.13 -7.69
C CYS A 56 -4.65 -4.82 -7.71
N LEU A 57 -5.13 -3.77 -7.03
CA LEU A 57 -6.51 -3.30 -7.10
C LEU A 57 -6.92 -3.01 -8.55
N CYS A 58 -6.08 -2.24 -9.26
CA CYS A 58 -6.30 -1.90 -10.66
C CYS A 58 -6.30 -3.15 -11.56
N TYR A 59 -5.18 -3.89 -11.55
CA TYR A 59 -4.95 -4.96 -12.53
C TYR A 59 -5.68 -6.28 -12.23
N LYS A 60 -6.19 -6.46 -11.00
CA LYS A 60 -6.98 -7.63 -10.60
C LYS A 60 -8.42 -7.27 -10.25
N HIS A 61 -8.91 -6.10 -10.65
CA HIS A 61 -10.27 -5.64 -10.36
C HIS A 61 -11.36 -6.67 -10.73
N ALA A 62 -11.26 -7.32 -11.89
CA ALA A 62 -12.24 -8.33 -12.31
C ALA A 62 -12.29 -9.55 -11.36
N LEU A 63 -11.14 -9.99 -10.85
CA LEU A 63 -11.05 -11.05 -9.83
C LEU A 63 -11.66 -10.56 -8.51
N ILE A 64 -11.37 -9.32 -8.13
CA ILE A 64 -11.87 -8.73 -6.89
C ILE A 64 -13.40 -8.65 -6.92
N ARG A 65 -13.95 -8.06 -7.98
CA ARG A 65 -15.40 -7.89 -8.19
C ARG A 65 -16.15 -9.22 -8.22
N SER A 66 -15.67 -10.19 -8.99
CA SER A 66 -16.32 -11.51 -9.11
C SER A 66 -16.29 -12.29 -7.79
N THR A 67 -15.17 -12.25 -7.07
CA THR A 67 -15.05 -12.92 -5.76
C THR A 67 -15.90 -12.23 -4.70
N HIS A 68 -15.95 -10.91 -4.70
CA HIS A 68 -16.80 -10.13 -3.80
C HIS A 68 -18.28 -10.45 -4.03
N ALA A 69 -18.75 -10.40 -5.28
CA ALA A 69 -20.13 -10.72 -5.64
C ALA A 69 -20.53 -12.13 -5.21
N LYS A 70 -19.62 -13.11 -5.35
CA LYS A 70 -19.83 -14.47 -4.86
C LYS A 70 -19.97 -14.52 -3.33
N ARG A 71 -19.09 -13.84 -2.59
CA ARG A 71 -19.16 -13.79 -1.11
C ARG A 71 -20.45 -13.15 -0.60
N VAL A 72 -20.92 -12.10 -1.26
CA VAL A 72 -22.21 -11.46 -0.96
C VAL A 72 -23.36 -12.44 -1.20
N LYS A 73 -23.37 -13.10 -2.36
CA LYS A 73 -24.40 -14.11 -2.69
C LYS A 73 -24.42 -15.28 -1.70
N ASP A 74 -23.25 -15.73 -1.25
CA ASP A 74 -23.09 -16.85 -0.34
C ASP A 74 -23.26 -16.44 1.15
N GLY A 75 -23.54 -15.17 1.46
CA GLY A 75 -23.70 -14.66 2.82
C GLY A 75 -22.41 -14.63 3.66
N GLN A 76 -21.24 -14.71 3.03
CA GLN A 76 -19.92 -14.86 3.67
C GLN A 76 -19.21 -13.53 3.97
N THR A 77 -19.94 -12.44 4.13
CA THR A 77 -19.36 -11.09 4.24
C THR A 77 -18.70 -10.79 5.60
N LYS A 78 -19.03 -11.55 6.66
CA LYS A 78 -18.65 -11.19 8.05
C LYS A 78 -17.57 -12.06 8.73
N SER A 79 -17.25 -13.25 8.22
CA SER A 79 -16.57 -14.30 9.03
C SER A 79 -15.19 -14.77 8.56
N VAL A 80 -14.54 -14.12 7.58
CA VAL A 80 -13.23 -14.61 7.11
C VAL A 80 -12.10 -13.75 7.69
N THR A 81 -11.12 -14.41 8.32
CA THR A 81 -9.83 -13.84 8.72
C THR A 81 -9.26 -12.93 7.63
N ILE A 82 -8.88 -11.70 7.97
CA ILE A 82 -8.24 -10.76 7.02
C ILE A 82 -6.94 -11.39 6.50
N VAL A 83 -6.64 -11.22 5.21
CA VAL A 83 -5.49 -11.83 4.53
C VAL A 83 -4.16 -11.68 5.27
N VAL A 84 -3.91 -10.57 5.96
CA VAL A 84 -2.66 -10.34 6.72
C VAL A 84 -2.44 -11.38 7.82
N PHE A 85 -3.52 -11.94 8.38
CA PHE A 85 -3.46 -12.98 9.41
C PHE A 85 -3.56 -14.41 8.84
N ARG A 86 -3.58 -14.57 7.51
CA ARG A 86 -3.61 -15.88 6.85
C ARG A 86 -2.19 -16.41 6.64
N TRP A 87 -2.14 -17.71 6.36
CA TRP A 87 -0.96 -18.38 5.82
C TRP A 87 -1.05 -18.41 4.30
N MET A 88 0.10 -18.31 3.64
CA MET A 88 0.21 -18.40 2.19
C MET A 88 1.32 -19.35 1.78
N ARG A 89 1.22 -19.92 0.58
CA ARG A 89 2.34 -20.69 0.03
C ARG A 89 3.44 -19.72 -0.36
N PHE A 90 4.69 -20.11 -0.16
CA PHE A 90 5.84 -19.29 -0.53
C PHE A 90 5.83 -18.89 -2.03
N SER A 91 5.33 -19.77 -2.91
CA SER A 91 5.18 -19.49 -4.34
C SER A 91 4.16 -18.40 -4.67
N GLU A 92 3.27 -18.07 -3.75
CA GLU A 92 2.22 -17.06 -3.95
C GLU A 92 2.69 -15.65 -3.58
N ILE A 93 3.89 -15.48 -2.99
CA ILE A 93 4.41 -14.18 -2.52
C ILE A 93 4.51 -13.17 -3.66
N LEU A 94 4.82 -13.61 -4.88
CA LEU A 94 4.92 -12.74 -6.04
C LEU A 94 3.65 -12.75 -6.90
N SER A 95 2.57 -13.40 -6.45
CA SER A 95 1.33 -13.51 -7.21
C SER A 95 0.45 -12.26 -6.99
N PRO A 96 0.21 -11.42 -8.01
CA PRO A 96 -0.70 -10.29 -7.86
C PRO A 96 -2.13 -10.76 -7.55
N SER A 97 -2.50 -11.97 -8.01
CA SER A 97 -3.79 -12.58 -7.70
C SER A 97 -3.92 -12.94 -6.22
N PHE A 98 -2.83 -13.29 -5.54
CA PHE A 98 -2.84 -13.49 -4.10
C PHE A 98 -3.06 -12.14 -3.38
N TRP A 99 -2.29 -11.11 -3.75
CA TRP A 99 -2.39 -9.78 -3.12
C TRP A 99 -3.72 -9.07 -3.37
N ALA A 100 -4.43 -9.41 -4.47
CA ALA A 100 -5.81 -8.97 -4.68
C ALA A 100 -6.73 -9.33 -3.49
N ASN A 101 -6.43 -10.37 -2.71
CA ASN A 101 -7.22 -10.72 -1.51
C ASN A 101 -7.26 -9.61 -0.45
N ILE A 102 -6.28 -8.70 -0.41
CA ILE A 102 -6.33 -7.51 0.46
C ILE A 102 -7.58 -6.71 0.14
N TRP A 103 -7.80 -6.41 -1.13
CA TRP A 103 -8.95 -5.66 -1.59
C TRP A 103 -10.26 -6.45 -1.55
N ILE A 104 -10.24 -7.77 -1.75
CA ILE A 104 -11.45 -8.60 -1.60
C ILE A 104 -11.90 -8.63 -0.13
N ASP A 105 -10.96 -8.58 0.81
CA ASP A 105 -11.28 -8.50 2.23
C ASP A 105 -11.66 -7.07 2.64
N TYR A 106 -11.01 -6.05 2.08
CA TYR A 106 -11.30 -4.64 2.33
C TYR A 106 -12.66 -4.20 1.79
N ALA A 107 -13.06 -4.73 0.62
CA ALA A 107 -14.36 -4.47 -0.01
C ALA A 107 -15.56 -4.86 0.85
N ARG A 108 -15.36 -5.67 1.91
CA ARG A 108 -16.42 -5.97 2.89
C ARG A 108 -16.79 -4.79 3.78
N PHE A 109 -15.85 -3.87 3.97
CA PHE A 109 -16.02 -2.68 4.78
C PHE A 109 -16.41 -1.48 3.92
N ASP A 110 -15.97 -1.45 2.66
CA ASP A 110 -16.30 -0.39 1.72
C ASP A 110 -16.46 -0.96 0.29
N ASP A 111 -17.69 -0.97 -0.22
CA ASP A 111 -18.02 -1.42 -1.57
C ASP A 111 -17.43 -0.52 -2.67
N ALA A 112 -16.91 0.67 -2.33
CA ALA A 112 -16.24 1.55 -3.28
C ALA A 112 -15.13 0.81 -4.06
N TYR A 113 -14.41 -0.11 -3.42
CA TYR A 113 -13.29 -0.84 -4.02
C TYR A 113 -13.67 -1.88 -5.08
N VAL A 114 -14.95 -2.23 -5.18
CA VAL A 114 -15.46 -3.06 -6.30
C VAL A 114 -16.10 -2.23 -7.41
N GLN A 115 -16.26 -0.92 -7.20
CA GLN A 115 -16.91 0.01 -8.12
C GLN A 115 -15.89 0.96 -8.74
N PRO A 116 -15.53 0.80 -10.02
CA PRO A 116 -14.50 1.63 -10.66
C PRO A 116 -14.90 3.11 -10.83
N VAL A 117 -16.18 3.42 -10.62
CA VAL A 117 -16.71 4.80 -10.64
C VAL A 117 -16.58 5.51 -9.29
N SER A 118 -16.21 4.79 -8.22
CA SER A 118 -16.15 5.37 -6.88
C SER A 118 -14.90 6.24 -6.71
N ALA A 119 -15.00 7.21 -5.79
CA ALA A 119 -13.85 8.02 -5.39
C ALA A 119 -12.74 7.14 -4.79
N GLY A 120 -13.09 6.24 -3.85
CA GLY A 120 -12.12 5.36 -3.19
C GLY A 120 -11.31 4.50 -4.15
N PHE A 121 -11.95 3.87 -5.13
CA PHE A 121 -11.24 3.09 -6.14
C PHE A 121 -10.24 3.94 -6.95
N ASN A 122 -10.68 5.10 -7.44
CA ASN A 122 -9.82 5.93 -8.30
C ASN A 122 -8.70 6.61 -7.53
N ILE A 123 -8.93 6.98 -6.26
CA ILE A 123 -7.93 7.57 -5.38
C ILE A 123 -6.78 6.59 -5.17
N ASP A 124 -7.08 5.36 -4.74
CA ASP A 124 -6.05 4.36 -4.42
C ASP A 124 -5.34 3.87 -5.68
N VAL A 125 -6.07 3.63 -6.78
CA VAL A 125 -5.43 3.31 -8.07
C VAL A 125 -4.52 4.46 -8.53
N GLY A 126 -4.96 5.71 -8.38
CA GLY A 126 -4.16 6.89 -8.69
C GLY A 126 -2.90 6.97 -7.84
N ASN A 127 -3.01 6.75 -6.52
CA ASN A 127 -1.87 6.72 -5.61
C ASN A 127 -0.83 5.69 -6.05
N GLY A 128 -1.25 4.44 -6.30
CA GLY A 128 -0.32 3.35 -6.64
C GLY A 128 0.47 3.61 -7.92
N HIS A 129 -0.11 4.29 -8.90
CA HIS A 129 0.59 4.65 -10.14
C HIS A 129 1.47 5.90 -10.00
N THR A 130 1.07 6.87 -9.18
CA THR A 130 1.71 8.19 -9.15
C THR A 130 2.73 8.35 -8.03
N THR A 131 2.60 7.61 -6.92
CA THR A 131 3.50 7.77 -5.75
C THR A 131 4.53 6.65 -5.61
N LEU A 132 4.38 5.52 -6.31
CA LEU A 132 5.38 4.44 -6.29
C LEU A 132 6.77 4.92 -6.72
N LEU A 133 6.87 5.54 -7.89
CA LEU A 133 8.15 6.02 -8.43
C LEU A 133 8.73 7.16 -7.57
N PRO A 134 7.97 8.18 -7.17
CA PRO A 134 8.44 9.16 -6.19
C PRO A 134 8.94 8.53 -4.89
N SER A 135 8.24 7.52 -4.33
CA SER A 135 8.68 6.87 -3.10
C SER A 135 10.00 6.14 -3.26
N LEU A 136 10.18 5.40 -4.36
CA LEU A 136 11.46 4.73 -4.67
C LEU A 136 12.59 5.74 -4.88
N PHE A 137 12.33 6.83 -5.59
CA PHE A 137 13.29 7.92 -5.77
C PHE A 137 13.70 8.55 -4.44
N LEU A 138 12.74 8.81 -3.54
CA LEU A 138 12.99 9.38 -2.23
C LEU A 138 13.78 8.40 -1.34
N LEU A 139 13.42 7.11 -1.31
CA LEU A 139 14.18 6.08 -0.58
C LEU A 139 15.65 6.05 -1.00
N ALA A 140 15.92 6.06 -2.31
CA ALA A 140 17.27 6.08 -2.82
C ALA A 140 17.99 7.41 -2.50
N SER A 141 17.29 8.54 -2.64
CA SER A 141 17.83 9.87 -2.34
C SER A 141 18.19 10.07 -0.86
N MET A 142 17.50 9.37 0.04
CA MET A 142 17.77 9.40 1.48
C MET A 142 19.12 8.77 1.85
N VAL A 143 19.61 7.80 1.08
CA VAL A 143 20.91 7.15 1.35
C VAL A 143 22.03 7.65 0.44
N ARG A 144 21.68 8.06 -0.78
CA ARG A 144 22.59 8.60 -1.77
C ARG A 144 21.92 9.78 -2.46
N PRO A 145 22.46 11.00 -2.40
CA PRO A 145 21.84 12.15 -3.04
C PRO A 145 21.81 11.96 -4.57
N LEU A 146 20.67 11.53 -5.11
CA LEU A 146 20.48 11.33 -6.55
C LEU A 146 20.23 12.64 -7.29
N ALA A 147 19.76 13.67 -6.57
CA ALA A 147 19.50 15.01 -7.07
C ALA A 147 19.85 16.05 -6.00
N ASP A 148 19.78 17.32 -6.37
CA ASP A 148 19.89 18.43 -5.43
C ASP A 148 18.86 18.27 -4.28
N PRO A 149 19.23 18.56 -3.02
CA PRO A 149 18.31 18.44 -1.88
C PRO A 149 17.02 19.23 -2.05
N LYS A 150 17.03 20.36 -2.77
CA LYS A 150 15.83 21.15 -3.06
C LYS A 150 14.89 20.38 -3.99
N ILE A 151 15.42 19.72 -5.02
CA ILE A 151 14.62 18.90 -5.94
C ILE A 151 14.02 17.72 -5.18
N THR A 152 14.83 17.04 -4.36
CA THR A 152 14.38 15.92 -3.53
C THR A 152 13.27 16.37 -2.58
N GLY A 153 13.43 17.53 -1.93
CA GLY A 153 12.43 18.13 -1.07
C GLY A 153 11.13 18.50 -1.81
N MET A 154 11.22 19.03 -3.04
CA MET A 154 10.04 19.35 -3.85
C MET A 154 9.26 18.09 -4.25
N VAL A 155 9.95 17.03 -4.70
CA VAL A 155 9.31 15.74 -5.02
C VAL A 155 8.64 15.17 -3.77
N GLY A 156 9.34 15.21 -2.63
CA GLY A 156 8.78 14.82 -1.33
C GLY A 156 7.51 15.60 -1.01
N LEU A 157 7.56 16.92 -1.04
CA LEU A 157 6.43 17.78 -0.72
C LEU A 157 5.21 17.48 -1.60
N LEU A 158 5.40 17.39 -2.92
CA LEU A 158 4.31 17.15 -3.87
C LEU A 158 3.67 15.76 -3.66
N ALA A 159 4.49 14.71 -3.54
CA ALA A 159 3.98 13.36 -3.34
C ALA A 159 3.20 13.22 -2.02
N HIS A 160 3.74 13.76 -0.92
CA HIS A 160 3.07 13.67 0.39
C HIS A 160 1.83 14.58 0.49
N TYR A 161 1.84 15.76 -0.15
CA TYR A 161 0.66 16.60 -0.23
C TYR A 161 -0.46 15.93 -1.02
N GLN A 162 -0.14 15.27 -2.15
CA GLN A 162 -1.11 14.48 -2.90
C GLN A 162 -1.72 13.37 -2.03
N MET A 163 -0.90 12.57 -1.34
CA MET A 163 -1.39 11.51 -0.45
C MET A 163 -2.30 12.07 0.66
N LEU A 164 -1.93 13.18 1.28
CA LEU A 164 -2.72 13.83 2.32
C LEU A 164 -4.07 14.31 1.77
N TYR A 165 -4.04 15.05 0.66
CA TYR A 165 -5.25 15.60 0.03
C TYR A 165 -6.21 14.49 -0.40
N LEU A 166 -5.70 13.46 -1.07
CA LEU A 166 -6.50 12.32 -1.51
C LEU A 166 -7.09 11.53 -0.33
N SER A 167 -6.34 11.37 0.77
CA SER A 167 -6.86 10.74 1.99
C SER A 167 -8.01 11.55 2.60
N LEU A 168 -7.86 12.87 2.67
CA LEU A 168 -8.93 13.76 3.16
C LEU A 168 -10.16 13.72 2.25
N LEU A 169 -9.95 13.70 0.93
CA LEU A 169 -11.02 13.58 -0.06
C LEU A 169 -11.73 12.23 0.06
N TYR A 170 -11.00 11.14 0.27
CA TYR A 170 -11.56 9.81 0.53
C TYR A 170 -12.44 9.82 1.79
N PHE A 171 -11.94 10.33 2.92
CA PHE A 171 -12.74 10.40 4.15
C PHE A 171 -13.99 11.25 3.96
N TYR A 172 -13.86 12.40 3.30
CA TYR A 172 -15.01 13.25 2.98
C TYR A 172 -16.03 12.49 2.12
N ALA A 173 -15.59 11.83 1.04
CA ALA A 173 -16.48 11.04 0.19
C ALA A 173 -17.15 9.91 0.98
N PHE A 174 -16.36 9.11 1.72
CA PHE A 174 -16.84 7.99 2.52
C PHE A 174 -17.94 8.42 3.50
N PHE A 175 -17.68 9.46 4.31
CA PHE A 175 -18.67 9.93 5.29
C PHE A 175 -19.89 10.59 4.65
N ASN A 176 -19.73 11.36 3.56
CA ASN A 176 -20.90 11.97 2.90
C ASN A 176 -21.75 10.95 2.15
N THR A 177 -21.17 9.90 1.56
CA THR A 177 -21.95 8.84 0.91
C THR A 177 -22.52 7.83 1.90
N ALA A 178 -21.92 7.69 3.09
CA ALA A 178 -22.38 6.74 4.12
C ALA A 178 -23.50 7.30 5.02
N ILE A 179 -23.74 8.62 5.04
CA ILE A 179 -24.78 9.25 5.88
C ILE A 179 -26.16 9.28 5.17
N ASP A 180 -26.20 9.05 3.85
CA ASP A 180 -27.43 9.05 3.05
C ASP A 180 -28.07 7.65 2.85
N CYS A 181 -27.74 6.65 3.70
CA CYS A 181 -28.29 5.28 3.66
C CYS A 181 -29.05 4.91 4.94
#